data_AF-A0A2H5DWN6-F1
#
_entry.id   AF-A0A2H5DWN6-F1
#
_cell.length_a   1.000
_cell.length_b   1.000
_cell.length_c   1.000
_cell.angle_alpha   90.00
_cell.angle_beta   90.00
_cell.angle_gamma   90.00
#
_symmetry.space_group_name_H-M   'P 1'
#
loop_
_entity.id
_entity.type
_entity.pdbx_description
1 polymer ?
#
loop_
_entity_poly.entity_id
_entity_poly.type
_entity_poly.pdbx_seq_one_letter_code
_entity_poly.pdbx_strand_id
1 'polypeptide(L)'
;MFESRRETLAFELARPFLRSTTARAVVELSSPACARTVVNLTLERFDTRGVFLSAIEHHIAFDALDAAFMIDHGSHEDLRILLQQCRRQLRRALREVPAADCPDQAELGRILSLPWILAA
;
A
#
# COMPACT_ATOMS: atom_id res chain seq x y z
N MET A 1 -19.07 5.15 -25.15
CA MET A 1 -18.64 6.03 -24.04
C MET A 1 -18.06 5.11 -22.98
N PHE A 2 -16.74 4.95 -22.91
CA PHE A 2 -16.13 4.08 -21.90
C PHE A 2 -16.11 4.83 -20.58
N GLU A 3 -16.98 4.45 -19.65
CA GLU A 3 -16.79 4.81 -18.25
C GLU A 3 -15.47 4.19 -17.81
N SER A 4 -14.41 5.01 -17.74
CA SER A 4 -13.23 4.67 -16.96
C SER A 4 -13.70 4.53 -15.51
N ARG A 5 -14.09 3.32 -15.11
CA ARG A 5 -14.20 2.95 -13.70
C ARG A 5 -12.86 3.32 -13.08
N ARG A 6 -12.86 4.36 -12.24
CA ARG A 6 -11.68 4.74 -11.48
C ARG A 6 -11.39 3.56 -10.56
N GLU A 7 -10.38 2.76 -10.89
CA GLU A 7 -9.87 1.72 -10.01
C GLU A 7 -9.48 2.38 -8.68
N THR A 8 -9.86 1.76 -7.57
CA THR A 8 -9.50 2.17 -6.21
C THR A 8 -8.86 0.99 -5.49
N LEU A 9 -7.96 1.28 -4.55
CA LEU A 9 -7.45 0.29 -3.62
C LEU A 9 -8.30 0.38 -2.35
N ALA A 10 -9.28 -0.51 -2.26
CA ALA A 10 -10.07 -0.70 -1.05
C ALA A 10 -9.32 -1.62 -0.09
N PHE A 11 -8.92 -1.08 1.06
CA PHE A 11 -8.19 -1.82 2.09
C PHE A 11 -9.17 -2.40 3.10
N GLU A 12 -9.09 -3.70 3.29
CA GLU A 12 -9.77 -4.43 4.35
C GLU A 12 -8.84 -4.56 5.56
N LEU A 13 -9.40 -4.47 6.76
CA LEU A 13 -8.68 -4.68 8.00
C LEU A 13 -8.69 -6.17 8.36
N ALA A 14 -7.55 -6.83 8.20
CA ALA A 14 -7.32 -8.21 8.59
C ALA A 14 -6.19 -8.24 9.64
N ARG A 15 -6.47 -7.69 10.84
CA ARG A 15 -5.48 -7.45 11.91
C ARG A 15 -4.49 -8.63 12.06
N PRO A 16 -3.17 -8.37 12.11
CA PRO A 16 -2.48 -7.07 12.20
C PRO A 16 -2.16 -6.43 10.83
N PHE A 17 -2.98 -6.66 9.81
CA PHE A 17 -2.74 -6.20 8.44
C PHE A 17 -3.86 -5.30 7.90
N LEU A 18 -3.49 -4.34 7.05
CA LEU A 18 -4.40 -3.70 6.10
C LEU A 18 -4.07 -4.23 4.71
N ARG A 19 -5.06 -4.82 4.03
CA ARG A 19 -4.82 -5.47 2.73
C ARG A 19 -5.81 -4.99 1.69
N SER A 20 -5.31 -4.67 0.49
CA SER A 20 -6.12 -4.42 -0.69
C SER A 20 -5.76 -5.43 -1.78
N THR A 21 -6.77 -6.05 -2.39
CA THR A 21 -6.60 -7.00 -3.48
C THR A 21 -7.32 -6.51 -4.72
N THR A 22 -6.62 -6.54 -5.85
CA THR A 22 -7.16 -6.25 -7.19
C THR A 22 -6.89 -7.44 -8.11
N ALA A 23 -7.43 -7.41 -9.33
CA ALA A 23 -7.18 -8.46 -10.32
C ALA A 23 -5.69 -8.61 -10.71
N ARG A 24 -4.83 -7.62 -10.43
CA ARG A 24 -3.43 -7.59 -10.88
C ARG A 24 -2.43 -7.32 -9.77
N ALA A 25 -2.89 -7.06 -8.56
CA ALA A 25 -2.01 -6.71 -7.46
C ALA A 25 -2.64 -6.98 -6.10
N VAL A 26 -1.79 -7.37 -5.15
CA VAL A 26 -2.08 -7.37 -3.73
C VAL A 26 -1.20 -6.31 -3.09
N VAL A 27 -1.79 -5.43 -2.28
CA VAL A 27 -1.08 -4.45 -1.47
C VAL A 27 -1.37 -4.73 -0.01
N GLU A 28 -0.33 -4.95 0.77
CA GLU A 28 -0.42 -5.23 2.20
C GLU A 28 0.38 -4.20 2.97
N LEU A 29 -0.18 -3.75 4.10
CA LEU A 29 0.50 -2.94 5.09
C LEU A 29 0.47 -3.68 6.42
N SER A 30 1.63 -3.83 7.03
CA SER A 30 1.78 -4.41 8.35
C SER A 30 2.71 -3.55 9.18
N SER A 31 2.62 -3.65 10.50
CA SER A 31 3.61 -3.07 11.39
C SER A 31 3.91 -4.09 12.49
N PRO A 32 5.15 -4.60 12.56
CA PRO A 32 5.49 -5.59 13.57
C PRO A 32 5.60 -4.91 14.94
N ALA A 33 5.16 -5.61 16.00
CA ALA A 33 5.17 -5.07 17.36
C ALA A 33 6.57 -4.65 17.86
N CYS A 34 7.65 -5.21 17.30
CA CYS A 34 9.03 -4.82 17.61
C CYS A 34 9.49 -3.53 16.92
N ALA A 35 8.82 -3.08 15.86
CA ALA A 35 9.09 -1.85 15.13
C ALA A 35 7.80 -1.03 14.98
N ARG A 36 7.24 -0.62 16.13
CA ARG A 36 5.92 0.02 16.26
C ARG A 36 5.72 1.24 15.38
N THR A 37 6.80 1.95 15.04
CA THR A 37 6.76 3.17 14.23
C THR A 37 7.07 2.93 12.76
N VAL A 38 7.12 1.68 12.31
CA VAL A 38 7.43 1.30 10.94
C VAL A 38 6.24 0.55 10.34
N VAL A 39 5.80 0.99 9.16
CA VAL A 39 4.90 0.22 8.32
C VAL A 39 5.72 -0.47 7.23
N ASN A 40 5.61 -1.78 7.18
CA ASN A 40 6.06 -2.57 6.05
C ASN A 40 4.94 -2.60 5.01
N LEU A 41 5.25 -2.13 3.81
CA LEU A 41 4.41 -2.33 2.64
C LEU A 41 4.95 -3.47 1.80
N THR A 42 4.07 -4.39 1.44
CA THR A 42 4.32 -5.40 0.40
C THR A 42 3.36 -5.16 -0.76
N LEU A 43 3.89 -5.08 -1.98
CA LEU A 43 3.11 -5.01 -3.20
C LEU A 43 3.49 -6.19 -4.09
N GLU A 44 2.57 -7.13 -4.25
CA GLU A 44 2.70 -8.26 -5.16
C GLU A 44 1.94 -7.98 -6.45
N ARG A 45 2.50 -8.35 -7.60
CA ARG A 45 1.89 -8.19 -8.91
C ARG A 45 1.62 -9.54 -9.55
N PHE A 46 0.51 -9.59 -10.26
CA PHE A 46 0.03 -10.77 -10.95
C PHE A 46 -0.32 -10.43 -12.40
N ASP A 47 -0.12 -11.39 -13.29
CA ASP A 47 -0.58 -11.28 -14.67
C ASP A 47 -2.11 -11.47 -14.78
N THR A 48 -2.65 -11.43 -16.00
CA THR A 48 -4.09 -11.61 -16.24
C THR A 48 -4.60 -13.02 -15.97
N ARG A 49 -3.71 -13.99 -15.75
CA ARG A 49 -4.02 -15.38 -15.39
C ARG A 49 -3.86 -15.63 -13.89
N GLY A 50 -3.48 -14.62 -13.11
CA GLY A 50 -3.20 -14.73 -11.68
C GLY A 50 -1.81 -15.31 -11.37
N VAL A 51 -0.91 -15.37 -12.34
CA VAL A 51 0.48 -15.82 -12.13
C VAL A 51 1.28 -14.69 -11.51
N PHE A 52 1.98 -14.98 -10.42
CA PHE A 52 2.88 -14.04 -9.77
C PHE A 52 3.97 -13.55 -10.73
N LEU A 53 4.18 -12.23 -10.77
CA LEU A 53 5.20 -11.59 -11.61
C LEU A 53 6.35 -11.03 -10.79
N SER A 54 6.04 -10.27 -9.75
CA SER A 54 7.02 -9.55 -8.92
C SER A 54 6.43 -9.16 -7.58
N ALA A 55 7.30 -8.95 -6.60
CA ALA A 55 6.95 -8.35 -5.32
C ALA A 55 7.92 -7.21 -4.99
N ILE A 56 7.41 -6.19 -4.32
CA ILE A 56 8.21 -5.09 -3.80
C ILE A 56 7.87 -4.89 -2.34
N GLU A 57 8.93 -4.75 -1.55
CA GLU A 57 8.84 -4.43 -0.14
C GLU A 57 9.39 -3.02 0.09
N HIS A 58 8.71 -2.26 0.95
CA HIS A 58 9.13 -0.92 1.32
C HIS A 58 8.82 -0.64 2.78
N HIS A 59 9.74 0.03 3.47
CA HIS A 59 9.59 0.39 4.88
C HIS A 59 9.33 1.88 5.01
N ILE A 60 8.25 2.22 5.71
CA ILE A 60 7.82 3.59 5.96
C ILE A 60 8.00 3.86 7.44
N ALA A 61 9.01 4.65 7.78
CA ALA A 61 9.24 5.08 9.15
C ALA A 61 8.39 6.31 9.49
N PHE A 62 7.88 6.34 10.71
CA PHE A 62 7.16 7.47 11.27
C PHE A 62 7.87 7.96 12.54
N ASP A 63 7.95 9.28 12.71
CA ASP A 63 8.71 9.86 13.83
C ASP A 63 7.97 9.70 15.18
N ALA A 64 6.64 9.86 15.18
CA ALA A 64 5.83 9.87 16.41
C ALA A 64 4.55 9.02 16.33
N LEU A 65 4.34 8.33 15.21
CA LEU A 65 3.14 7.54 14.95
C LEU A 65 3.38 6.08 15.34
N ASP A 66 2.58 5.54 16.25
CA ASP A 66 2.58 4.12 16.56
C ASP A 66 1.70 3.35 15.54
N ALA A 67 2.33 3.00 14.43
CA ALA A 67 1.68 2.29 13.33
C ALA A 67 1.15 0.91 13.75
N ALA A 68 1.88 0.16 14.58
CA ALA A 68 1.43 -1.14 15.09
C ALA A 68 0.13 -0.98 15.89
N PHE A 69 0.10 -0.02 16.82
CA PHE A 69 -1.12 0.27 17.57
C PHE A 69 -2.27 0.72 16.67
N MET A 70 -2.00 1.57 15.67
CA MET A 70 -3.05 2.02 14.75
C MET A 70 -3.65 0.87 13.94
N ILE A 71 -2.84 -0.05 13.43
CA ILE A 71 -3.36 -1.19 12.66
C ILE A 71 -4.15 -2.14 13.58
N ASP A 72 -3.65 -2.41 14.79
CA ASP A 72 -4.27 -3.36 15.70
C ASP A 72 -5.48 -2.81 16.46
N HIS A 73 -5.51 -1.52 16.75
CA HIS A 73 -6.48 -0.91 17.66
C HIS A 73 -7.05 0.42 17.19
N GLY A 74 -6.51 1.00 16.12
CA GLY A 74 -6.93 2.29 15.59
C GLY A 74 -8.40 2.31 15.16
N SER A 75 -8.99 3.49 15.27
CA SER A 75 -10.30 3.76 14.70
C SER A 75 -10.25 3.76 13.16
N HIS A 76 -11.42 3.76 12.53
CA HIS A 76 -11.52 3.92 11.08
C HIS A 76 -10.81 5.22 10.62
N GLU A 77 -10.96 6.32 11.36
CA GLU A 77 -10.30 7.59 11.02
C GLU A 77 -8.76 7.47 11.10
N ASP A 78 -8.25 6.82 12.14
CA ASP A 78 -6.81 6.54 12.30
C ASP A 78 -6.27 5.74 11.10
N LEU A 79 -6.96 4.64 10.75
CA LEU A 79 -6.56 3.80 9.62
C LEU A 79 -6.59 4.57 8.29
N ARG A 80 -7.58 5.44 8.08
CA ARG A 80 -7.64 6.31 6.90
C ARG A 80 -6.47 7.28 6.86
N ILE A 81 -6.12 7.90 7.98
CA ILE A 81 -4.96 8.80 8.09
C ILE A 81 -3.69 8.03 7.75
N LEU A 82 -3.49 6.85 8.37
CA LEU A 82 -2.34 5.97 8.11
C LEU A 82 -2.22 5.64 6.61
N LEU A 83 -3.30 5.19 5.98
CA LEU A 83 -3.34 4.88 4.55
C LEU A 83 -2.93 6.08 3.68
N GLN A 84 -3.45 7.28 3.96
CA GLN A 84 -3.06 8.47 3.19
C GLN A 84 -1.60 8.84 3.40
N GLN A 85 -1.08 8.69 4.62
CA GLN A 85 0.33 8.95 4.91
C GLN A 85 1.23 7.97 4.16
N CYS A 86 0.95 6.66 4.24
CA CYS A 86 1.69 5.63 3.53
C CYS A 86 1.70 5.90 2.02
N ARG A 87 0.54 6.16 1.42
CA ARG A 87 0.42 6.51 0.00
C ARG A 87 1.27 7.72 -0.38
N ARG A 88 1.26 8.79 0.43
CA ARG A 88 2.03 10.00 0.18
C ARG A 88 3.54 9.72 0.21
N GLN A 89 4.01 8.97 1.21
CA GLN A 89 5.41 8.62 1.36
C GLN A 89 5.90 7.72 0.23
N LEU A 90 5.13 6.69 -0.14
CA LEU A 90 5.47 5.78 -1.24
C LEU A 90 5.54 6.48 -2.59
N ARG A 91 4.60 7.40 -2.86
CA ARG A 91 4.63 8.20 -4.10
C ARG A 91 5.86 9.10 -4.16
N ARG A 92 6.36 9.56 -3.02
CA ARG A 92 7.61 10.32 -2.95
C ARG A 92 8.81 9.41 -3.16
N ALA A 93 8.91 8.31 -2.42
CA ALA A 93 10.00 7.35 -2.53
C ALA A 93 10.13 6.81 -3.97
N LEU A 94 9.01 6.44 -4.60
CA LEU A 94 9.01 5.94 -5.98
C LEU A 94 9.54 6.99 -6.98
N ARG A 95 9.36 8.28 -6.73
CA ARG A 95 9.91 9.35 -7.61
C ARG A 95 11.42 9.56 -7.42
N GLU A 96 11.94 9.19 -6.26
CA GLU A 96 13.35 9.36 -5.90
C GLU A 96 14.20 8.17 -6.39
N VAL A 97 13.58 7.03 -6.72
CA VAL A 97 14.25 5.87 -7.33
C VAL A 97 14.49 6.09 -8.83
N PRO A 98 15.73 5.96 -9.33
CA PRO A 98 16.00 5.98 -10.77
C PRO A 98 15.28 4.85 -11.51
N ALA A 99 14.73 5.14 -12.69
CA ALA A 99 14.01 4.14 -13.49
C ALA A 99 14.85 2.90 -13.86
N ALA A 100 16.17 3.06 -13.94
CA ALA A 100 17.10 1.96 -14.21
C ALA A 100 17.13 0.92 -13.08
N ASP A 101 16.83 1.33 -11.84
CA ASP A 101 16.85 0.47 -10.64
C ASP A 101 15.46 -0.10 -10.32
N CYS A 102 14.43 0.27 -11.09
CA CYS A 102 13.05 -0.17 -10.90
C CYS A 102 12.36 -0.35 -12.27
N PRO A 103 12.54 -1.49 -12.96
CA PRO A 103 11.99 -1.72 -14.30
C PRO A 103 10.45 -1.62 -14.35
N ASP A 104 9.78 -1.78 -13.21
CA ASP A 104 8.33 -1.75 -13.07
C ASP A 104 7.77 -0.41 -12.55
N GLN A 105 8.61 0.63 -12.46
CA GLN A 105 8.26 1.92 -11.85
C GLN A 105 6.99 2.56 -12.43
N ALA A 106 6.74 2.41 -13.73
CA ALA A 106 5.55 2.96 -14.39
C ALA A 106 4.25 2.29 -13.91
N GLU A 107 4.23 0.96 -13.81
CA GLU A 107 3.05 0.23 -13.35
C GLU A 107 2.85 0.37 -11.84
N LEU A 108 3.93 0.36 -11.06
CA LEU A 108 3.87 0.66 -9.63
C LEU A 108 3.36 2.07 -9.38
N GLY A 109 3.85 3.03 -10.16
CA GLY A 109 3.37 4.41 -10.15
C GLY A 109 1.89 4.50 -10.43
N ARG A 110 1.39 3.70 -11.40
CA ARG A 110 -0.04 3.58 -11.69
C ARG A 110 -0.80 3.02 -10.49
N ILE A 111 -0.42 1.86 -9.94
CA ILE A 111 -1.10 1.19 -8.82
C ILE A 111 -1.11 2.10 -7.57
N LEU A 112 0.04 2.67 -7.20
CA LEU A 112 0.17 3.56 -6.03
C LEU A 112 -0.50 4.93 -6.23
N SER A 113 -0.77 5.32 -7.49
CA SER A 113 -1.55 6.54 -7.77
C SER A 113 -3.05 6.35 -7.55
N LEU A 114 -3.56 5.12 -7.53
CA LEU A 114 -4.98 4.85 -7.28
C LEU A 114 -5.41 5.43 -5.92
N PRO A 115 -6.66 5.86 -5.76
CA PRO A 115 -7.18 6.27 -4.46
C PRO A 115 -7.15 5.11 -3.47
N TRP A 116 -6.58 5.35 -2.29
CA TRP A 116 -6.61 4.39 -1.17
C TRP A 116 -7.78 4.74 -0.29
N ILE A 117 -8.69 3.80 -0.09
CA ILE A 117 -9.86 3.91 0.77
C ILE A 117 -9.86 2.74 1.75
N LEU A 118 -10.46 2.93 2.92
CA LEU A 118 -10.81 1.78 3.75
C LEU A 118 -12.12 1.19 3.21
N ALA A 119 -12.19 -0.13 3.09
CA ALA A 119 -13.43 -0.83 2.80
C ALA A 119 -14.45 -0.57 3.92
N ALA A 120 -15.73 -0.54 3.55
CA ALA A 120 -16.83 -0.28 4.48
C ALA A 120 -17.15 -1.52 5.33
#